data_AF-A0AAV5FFC9-F1
#
_entry.id   AF-A0AAV5FFC9-F1
#
_cell.length_a   1.000
_cell.length_b   1.000
_cell.length_c   1.000
_cell.angle_alpha   90.00
_cell.angle_beta   90.00
_cell.angle_gamma   90.00
#
_symmetry.space_group_name_H-M   'P 1'
#
loop_
_entity.id
_entity.type
_entity.pdbx_description
1 polymer ?
#
loop_
_entity_poly.entity_id
_entity_poly.type
_entity_poly.pdbx_seq_one_letter_code
_entity_poly.pdbx_strand_id
1 'polypeptide(L)'
;MSFSPEPSTPGTPSPVLSVRIVSLDYYMAPSLPGFDFSRSPFHGDEVEEVPVIRIYGSTPAGQKTCLHVHRVLPYLYVPCQEELLHNIEIGNSYITGLLSDLEKALQVSQSPFVSYIVHFLVL
;
A
#
# COMPACT_ATOMS: atom_id res chain seq x y z
N MET A 1 -27.60 18.66 -19.95
CA MET A 1 -26.75 19.86 -19.80
C MET A 1 -25.46 19.41 -19.14
N SER A 2 -24.43 19.20 -19.94
CA SER A 2 -23.09 18.78 -19.51
C SER A 2 -22.36 19.96 -18.89
N PHE A 3 -22.03 19.87 -17.61
CA PHE A 3 -21.10 20.81 -16.96
C PHE A 3 -19.70 20.51 -17.50
N SER A 4 -19.22 21.35 -18.42
CA SER A 4 -17.81 21.41 -18.76
C SER A 4 -17.04 22.01 -17.57
N PRO A 5 -15.86 21.48 -17.19
CA PRO A 5 -15.06 22.10 -16.15
C PRO A 5 -14.52 23.44 -16.66
N GLU A 6 -14.83 24.51 -15.92
CA GLU A 6 -14.29 25.85 -16.13
C GLU A 6 -12.74 25.83 -16.04
N PRO A 7 -12.04 26.59 -16.90
CA PRO A 7 -10.58 26.66 -16.88
C PRO A 7 -10.10 27.28 -15.57
N SER A 8 -9.29 26.54 -14.82
CA SER A 8 -8.70 26.99 -13.56
C SER A 8 -7.85 28.25 -13.77
N THR A 9 -8.22 29.32 -13.07
CA THR A 9 -7.47 30.59 -13.04
C THR A 9 -6.03 30.37 -12.56
N PRO A 10 -5.00 30.87 -13.26
CA PRO A 10 -3.62 30.71 -12.84
C PRO A 10 -3.35 31.59 -11.61
N GLY A 11 -3.24 30.97 -10.44
CA GLY A 11 -2.79 31.66 -9.23
C GLY A 11 -3.52 31.32 -7.94
N THR A 12 -4.65 30.62 -7.99
CA THR A 12 -5.29 30.12 -6.76
C THR A 12 -4.62 28.80 -6.36
N PRO A 13 -3.91 28.74 -5.21
CA PRO A 13 -3.42 27.46 -4.72
C PRO A 13 -4.63 26.54 -4.51
N SER A 14 -4.52 25.29 -4.98
CA SER A 14 -5.52 24.28 -4.68
C SER A 14 -5.71 24.21 -3.16
N PRO A 15 -6.94 24.03 -2.66
CA PRO A 15 -7.15 23.91 -1.23
C PRO A 15 -6.35 22.71 -0.70
N VAL A 16 -5.34 22.97 0.14
CA VAL A 16 -4.52 21.94 0.77
C VAL A 16 -5.02 21.69 2.18
N LEU A 17 -5.33 20.42 2.47
CA LEU A 17 -5.53 19.99 3.85
C LEU A 17 -4.16 19.87 4.54
N SER A 18 -3.97 20.61 5.63
CA SER A 18 -2.77 20.53 6.46
C SER A 18 -3.12 20.04 7.86
N VAL A 19 -2.39 19.05 8.35
CA VAL A 19 -2.61 18.44 9.67
C VAL A 19 -1.26 18.27 10.37
N ARG A 20 -1.14 18.80 11.59
CA ARG A 20 -0.01 18.49 12.48
C ARG A 20 -0.20 17.09 13.05
N ILE A 21 0.79 16.23 12.85
CA ILE A 21 0.78 14.86 13.39
C ILE A 21 1.05 14.91 14.90
N VAL A 22 0.18 14.28 15.68
CA VAL A 22 0.32 14.08 17.13
C VAL A 22 0.62 12.61 17.43
N SER A 23 -0.10 11.70 16.80
CA SER A 23 0.12 10.26 16.93
C SER A 23 -0.20 9.56 15.60
N LEU A 24 0.42 8.40 15.38
CA LEU A 24 0.20 7.54 14.23
C LEU A 24 0.11 6.10 14.70
N ASP A 25 -0.88 5.38 14.21
CA ASP A 25 -0.98 3.92 14.33
C ASP A 25 -1.46 3.30 13.02
N TYR A 26 -1.59 1.97 13.00
CA TYR A 26 -2.19 1.25 11.89
C TYR A 26 -3.16 0.19 12.43
N TYR A 27 -4.10 -0.22 11.57
CA TYR A 27 -4.96 -1.37 11.80
C TYR A 27 -5.20 -2.10 10.48
N MET A 28 -5.61 -3.36 10.54
CA MET A 28 -6.07 -4.11 9.36
C MET A 28 -7.56 -3.87 9.16
N ALA A 29 -7.95 -3.63 7.91
CA ALA A 29 -9.33 -3.39 7.52
C ALA A 29 -9.64 -4.08 6.18
N PRO A 30 -10.91 -4.44 5.92
CA PRO A 30 -11.32 -4.90 4.61
C PRO A 30 -10.94 -3.93 3.49
N SER A 31 -10.46 -4.46 2.37
CA SER A 31 -10.09 -3.62 1.22
C SER A 31 -11.29 -2.82 0.69
N LEU A 32 -11.12 -1.50 0.51
CA LEU A 32 -12.18 -0.62 0.03
C LEU A 32 -12.11 -0.47 -1.51
N PRO A 33 -13.18 -0.81 -2.27
CA PRO A 33 -13.18 -0.69 -3.72
C PRO A 33 -12.88 0.73 -4.19
N GLY A 34 -11.92 0.87 -5.10
CA GLY A 34 -11.49 2.16 -5.65
C GLY A 34 -10.49 2.96 -4.79
N PHE A 35 -10.25 2.53 -3.55
CA PHE A 35 -9.31 3.18 -2.63
C PHE A 35 -8.13 2.29 -2.26
N ASP A 36 -8.27 0.96 -2.27
CA ASP A 36 -7.24 0.00 -1.87
C ASP A 36 -6.81 -0.94 -3.01
N PHE A 37 -5.75 -1.71 -2.74
CA PHE A 37 -5.38 -2.85 -3.57
C PHE A 37 -6.36 -4.00 -3.31
N SER A 38 -7.29 -4.23 -4.21
CA SER A 38 -8.29 -5.31 -4.08
C SER A 38 -7.79 -6.66 -4.61
N ARG A 39 -6.60 -6.70 -5.21
CA ARG A 39 -6.07 -7.91 -5.87
C ARG A 39 -4.56 -7.98 -5.79
N SER A 40 -4.03 -9.17 -5.53
CA SER A 40 -2.61 -9.46 -5.63
C SER A 40 -2.13 -9.37 -7.08
N PRO A 41 -1.01 -8.68 -7.38
CA PRO A 41 -0.38 -8.79 -8.69
C PRO A 41 0.29 -10.15 -8.93
N PHE A 42 0.53 -10.95 -7.88
CA PHE A 42 1.26 -12.21 -7.98
C PHE A 42 0.34 -13.43 -8.08
N HIS A 43 -0.70 -13.49 -7.26
CA HIS A 43 -1.63 -14.63 -7.24
C HIS A 43 -2.99 -14.32 -7.88
N GLY A 44 -3.30 -13.05 -8.12
CA GLY A 44 -4.63 -12.66 -8.61
C GLY A 44 -5.77 -12.90 -7.62
N ASP A 45 -5.46 -13.34 -6.40
CA ASP A 45 -6.45 -13.53 -5.35
C ASP A 45 -6.90 -12.19 -4.76
N GLU A 46 -8.11 -12.20 -4.21
CA GLU A 46 -8.66 -11.05 -3.50
C GLU A 46 -7.92 -10.83 -2.18
N VAL A 47 -7.66 -9.55 -1.88
CA VAL A 47 -7.03 -9.15 -0.62
C VAL A 47 -8.13 -8.90 0.41
N GLU A 48 -8.25 -9.81 1.38
CA GLU A 48 -9.27 -9.73 2.44
C GLU A 48 -9.07 -8.51 3.33
N GLU A 49 -7.83 -8.27 3.80
CA GLU A 49 -7.49 -7.13 4.65
C GLU A 49 -6.24 -6.39 4.18
N VAL A 50 -6.23 -5.07 4.34
CA VAL A 50 -5.11 -4.17 4.04
C VAL A 50 -4.75 -3.31 5.25
N PRO A 51 -3.47 -2.94 5.41
CA PRO A 51 -3.06 -1.99 6.43
C PRO A 51 -3.56 -0.58 6.09
N VAL A 52 -4.29 0.03 7.03
CA VAL A 52 -4.69 1.44 6.96
C VAL A 52 -3.98 2.21 8.06
N ILE A 53 -3.26 3.25 7.67
CA ILE A 53 -2.55 4.11 8.62
C ILE A 53 -3.52 5.18 9.11
N ARG A 54 -3.62 5.35 10.43
CA ARG A 54 -4.38 6.44 11.05
C ARG A 54 -3.45 7.51 11.59
N ILE A 55 -3.69 8.75 11.19
CA ILE A 55 -2.95 9.92 11.65
C ILE A 55 -3.89 10.77 12.50
N TYR A 56 -3.56 10.89 13.77
CA TYR A 56 -4.26 11.75 14.71
C TYR A 56 -3.53 13.09 14.82
N GLY A 57 -4.28 14.18 14.74
CA GLY A 57 -3.68 15.49 14.69
C GLY A 57 -4.66 16.64 14.79
N SER A 58 -4.17 17.83 14.45
CA SER A 58 -5.01 19.03 14.34
C SER A 58 -4.68 19.86 13.10
N THR A 59 -5.70 20.48 12.53
CA THR A 59 -5.52 21.51 11.49
C THR A 59 -4.88 22.78 12.08
N PRO A 60 -4.38 23.72 11.26
CA PRO A 60 -3.92 25.03 11.74
C PRO A 60 -4.98 25.82 12.53
N ALA A 61 -6.27 25.58 12.26
CA ALA A 61 -7.37 26.18 12.99
C ALA A 61 -7.72 25.44 14.31
N GLY A 62 -6.97 24.41 14.69
CA GLY A 62 -7.12 23.68 15.95
C GLY A 62 -8.20 22.58 15.95
N GLN A 63 -8.81 22.28 14.79
CA GLN A 63 -9.77 21.18 14.70
C GLN A 63 -9.05 19.84 14.83
N LYS A 64 -9.54 18.95 15.68
CA LYS A 64 -9.01 17.58 15.78
C LYS A 64 -9.36 16.79 14.53
N THR A 65 -8.44 15.96 14.07
CA THR A 65 -8.59 15.18 12.84
C THR A 65 -8.04 13.76 13.02
N CYS A 66 -8.70 12.79 12.39
CA CYS A 66 -8.21 11.43 12.19
C CYS A 66 -8.20 11.17 10.67
N LEU A 67 -7.01 11.07 10.07
CA LEU A 67 -6.86 10.78 8.64
C LEU A 67 -6.58 9.30 8.44
N HIS A 68 -7.22 8.70 7.44
CA HIS A 68 -6.98 7.32 7.03
C HIS A 68 -6.19 7.35 5.72
N VAL A 69 -4.99 6.78 5.74
CA VAL A 69 -4.13 6.67 4.57
C VAL A 69 -4.16 5.23 4.09
N HIS A 70 -4.65 5.07 2.87
CA HIS A 70 -4.82 3.80 2.17
C HIS A 70 -3.64 3.56 1.21
N ARG A 71 -3.46 2.30 0.77
CA ARG A 71 -2.43 1.88 -0.21
C ARG A 71 -0.98 2.05 0.23
N VAL A 72 -0.71 2.00 1.53
CA VAL A 72 0.66 2.00 2.07
C VAL A 72 0.99 0.59 2.56
N LEU A 73 1.73 -0.16 1.74
CA LEU A 73 2.15 -1.53 2.06
C LEU A 73 3.62 -1.53 2.55
N PRO A 74 3.96 -2.35 3.57
CA PRO A 74 5.34 -2.54 3.98
C PRO A 74 6.14 -3.25 2.87
N TYR A 75 7.41 -2.88 2.73
CA TYR A 75 8.33 -3.49 1.78
C TYR A 75 9.72 -3.68 2.41
N LEU A 76 10.50 -4.59 1.84
CA LEU A 76 11.90 -4.79 2.18
C LEU A 76 12.72 -4.94 0.90
N TYR A 77 14.03 -4.69 1.00
CA TYR A 77 14.97 -4.94 -0.08
C TYR A 77 15.72 -6.25 0.18
N VAL A 78 15.87 -7.05 -0.86
CA VAL A 78 16.73 -8.24 -0.86
C VAL A 78 17.90 -8.02 -1.80
N PRO A 79 19.12 -8.46 -1.46
CA PRO A 79 20.23 -8.48 -2.40
C PRO A 79 19.85 -9.26 -3.66
N CYS A 80 20.13 -8.67 -4.83
CA CYS A 80 19.87 -9.27 -6.13
C CYS A 80 21.17 -9.31 -6.95
N GLN A 81 21.43 -10.42 -7.61
CA GLN A 81 22.60 -10.59 -8.48
C GLN A 81 22.40 -9.80 -9.78
N GLU A 82 23.45 -9.12 -10.26
CA GLU A 82 23.36 -8.23 -11.40
C GLU A 82 23.01 -9.00 -12.69
N GLU A 83 23.40 -10.26 -12.79
CA GLU A 83 23.10 -11.16 -13.90
C GLU A 83 21.58 -11.36 -14.09
N LEU A 84 20.80 -11.30 -13.00
CA LEU A 84 19.34 -11.42 -13.03
C LEU A 84 18.67 -10.18 -13.64
N LEU A 85 19.34 -9.02 -13.58
CA LEU A 85 18.84 -7.76 -14.15
C LEU A 85 19.04 -7.69 -15.67
N HIS A 86 20.07 -8.38 -16.18
CA HIS A 86 20.42 -8.38 -17.61
C HIS A 86 19.56 -9.33 -18.44
N ASN A 87 18.95 -10.34 -17.81
CA ASN A 87 18.06 -11.29 -18.47
C ASN A 87 16.70 -11.32 -17.76
N ILE A 88 15.71 -10.67 -18.37
CA ILE A 88 14.35 -10.53 -17.85
C ILE A 88 13.70 -11.90 -17.59
N GLU A 89 13.93 -12.90 -18.44
CA GLU A 89 13.32 -14.23 -18.26
C GLU A 89 13.89 -14.95 -17.04
N ILE A 90 15.21 -14.90 -16.85
CA ILE A 90 15.88 -15.49 -15.68
C ILE A 90 15.48 -14.73 -14.41
N GLY A 91 15.46 -13.39 -14.47
CA GLY A 91 15.04 -12.53 -13.36
C GLY A 91 13.60 -12.82 -12.93
N ASN A 92 12.66 -12.93 -13.88
CA ASN A 92 11.27 -13.25 -13.60
C ASN A 92 11.13 -14.64 -12.95
N SER A 93 11.83 -15.65 -13.48
CA SER A 93 11.83 -17.00 -12.91
C SER A 93 12.34 -17.01 -11.46
N TYR A 94 13.42 -16.27 -11.19
CA TYR A 94 13.97 -16.11 -9.84
C TYR A 94 12.98 -15.42 -8.89
N ILE A 95 12.37 -14.31 -9.32
CA ILE A 95 11.38 -13.57 -8.52
C ILE A 95 10.19 -14.47 -8.19
N THR A 96 9.64 -15.20 -9.16
CA THR A 96 8.52 -16.13 -8.92
C THR A 96 8.90 -17.24 -7.94
N GLY A 97 10.09 -17.83 -8.07
CA GLY A 97 10.59 -18.83 -7.13
C GLY A 97 10.74 -18.29 -5.71
N LEU A 98 11.39 -17.12 -5.57
CA LEU A 98 11.58 -16.45 -4.29
C LEU A 98 10.25 -16.14 -3.61
N LEU A 99 9.27 -15.61 -4.34
CA LEU A 99 7.94 -15.30 -3.82
C LEU A 99 7.24 -16.56 -3.32
N SER A 100 7.29 -17.66 -4.09
CA SER A 100 6.71 -18.95 -3.68
C SER A 100 7.35 -19.49 -2.41
N ASP A 101 8.66 -19.35 -2.25
CA ASP A 101 9.36 -19.84 -1.07
C ASP A 101 9.11 -18.95 0.17
N LEU A 102 9.01 -17.63 -0.03
CA LEU A 102 8.60 -16.70 1.02
C LEU A 102 7.19 -17.02 1.51
N GLU A 103 6.24 -17.23 0.61
CA GLU A 103 4.86 -17.58 0.95
C GLU A 103 4.80 -18.87 1.79
N LYS A 104 5.49 -19.93 1.37
CA LYS A 104 5.58 -21.19 2.13
C LYS A 104 6.20 -20.98 3.51
N ALA A 105 7.30 -20.23 3.59
CA ALA A 105 7.97 -19.97 4.85
C ALA A 105 7.08 -19.17 5.82
N LEU A 106 6.37 -18.18 5.30
CA LEU A 106 5.40 -17.40 6.07
C LEU A 106 4.26 -18.29 6.57
N GLN A 107 3.69 -19.13 5.73
CA GLN A 107 2.62 -20.06 6.11
C GLN A 107 3.04 -21.01 7.24
N VAL A 108 4.29 -21.46 7.25
CA VAL A 108 4.84 -22.31 8.33
C VAL A 108 5.07 -21.52 9.62
N SER A 109 5.44 -20.25 9.49
CA SER A 109 5.73 -19.37 10.65
C SER A 109 4.49 -18.81 11.34
N GLN A 110 3.34 -18.76 10.65
CA GLN A 110 2.13 -18.16 11.19
C GLN A 110 1.41 -19.07 12.19
N SER A 111 1.02 -18.50 13.33
CA SER A 111 0.05 -19.13 14.24
C SER A 111 -1.36 -18.99 13.65
N PRO A 112 -2.31 -19.91 13.93
CA PRO A 112 -3.61 -20.01 13.25
C PRO A 112 -4.57 -18.81 13.42
N PHE A 113 -4.15 -17.71 14.04
CA PHE A 113 -5.01 -16.57 14.37
C PHE A 113 -4.73 -15.29 13.59
N VAL A 114 -3.73 -15.24 12.71
CA VAL A 114 -3.37 -13.97 12.07
C VAL A 114 -2.98 -14.16 10.61
N SER A 115 -3.98 -14.10 9.72
CA SER A 115 -3.79 -14.06 8.26
C SER A 115 -3.30 -12.66 7.86
N TYR A 116 -2.04 -12.33 8.12
CA TYR A 116 -1.45 -11.15 7.50
C TYR A 116 -0.96 -11.53 6.11
N ILE A 117 -1.65 -11.01 5.09
CA ILE A 117 -1.14 -10.97 3.72
C ILE A 117 0.07 -10.02 3.73
N VAL A 118 1.25 -10.57 3.94
CA VAL A 118 2.51 -9.89 3.67
C VAL A 118 2.77 -9.99 2.17
N HIS A 119 1.96 -9.32 1.37
CA HIS A 119 2.36 -9.03 -0.01
C HIS A 119 3.46 -7.99 0.05
N PHE A 120 4.69 -8.47 0.12
CA PHE A 120 5.84 -7.70 -0.31
C PHE A 120 5.58 -7.29 -1.76
N LEU A 121 5.31 -6.01 -1.98
CA LEU A 121 5.54 -5.44 -3.29
C LEU A 121 7.06 -5.42 -3.47
N VAL A 122 7.59 -6.50 -4.05
CA VAL A 122 8.96 -6.52 -4.57
C VAL A 122 8.93 -5.57 -5.77
N LEU A 123 9.45 -4.37 -5.59
CA LEU A 123 9.78 -3.45 -6.69
C LEU A 123 11.06 -3.91 -7.38
#